data_AF-A0A547PA65-F1
#
_entry.id   AF-A0A547PA65-F1
#
_cell.length_a   1.000
_cell.length_b   1.000
_cell.length_c   1.000
_cell.angle_alpha   90.00
_cell.angle_beta   90.00
_cell.angle_gamma   90.00
#
_symmetry.space_group_name_H-M   'P 1'
#
loop_
_entity.id
_entity.type
_entity.pdbx_description
1 polymer ?
#
loop_
_entity_poly.entity_id
_entity_poly.type
_entity_poly.pdbx_seq_one_letter_code
_entity_poly.pdbx_strand_id
1 'polypeptide(L)'
;MDFLDQPPWLKIMQNGSVGEARTKAFLLDRFWVLERSVDIDGADFLVQPRSLGSRFTDRTPPNIGVVQAKYFQDTKTVHHIPRNYVLDEQGFALDGFFAVLHVGAIDEAKIFMLSAEQMKQTLDQTVEKSPRFVVGKKALADKFRVDQHRRQALDRIEHAITARTLTQSLHFYDRVNIPLYKITLDDIAYRYKLPIPNDQTDIAKTYLEYREHLKWLTYEIEEGLTIIDKIMQEPDPRVALVEREKLEEYRSGRTYRDGLTFATRKVDLDWPYLVEALDQHDTRIAALEAVGQLERFVDLSQAVKDEAIRLASDFDPGAVAEKYLWMRLNYNVKTLGFDRLSLTLKDAKPGSSTYRLNGSSHLNASKGNVDVVKAARGLWNLLMTKILFDICPALRDEED
;
A
#
# COMPACT_ATOMS: atom_id res chain seq x y z
N MET A 1 -53.83 27.27 25.74
CA MET A 1 -53.21 26.17 26.48
C MET A 1 -51.72 26.47 26.46
N ASP A 2 -51.21 27.07 27.53
CA ASP A 2 -49.83 27.52 27.61
C ASP A 2 -48.89 26.31 27.53
N PHE A 3 -48.02 26.31 26.52
CA PHE A 3 -46.89 25.38 26.48
C PHE A 3 -46.00 25.72 27.68
N LEU A 4 -46.11 24.92 28.73
CA LEU A 4 -45.19 24.89 29.86
C LEU A 4 -43.76 24.97 29.33
N ASP A 5 -43.06 26.04 29.71
CA ASP A 5 -41.72 26.33 29.24
C ASP A 5 -40.78 25.21 29.70
N GLN A 6 -40.46 24.30 28.77
CA GLN A 6 -39.64 23.14 29.09
C GLN A 6 -38.28 23.59 29.60
N PRO A 7 -37.71 22.90 30.61
CA PRO A 7 -36.42 23.26 31.15
C PRO A 7 -35.34 23.30 30.06
N PRO A 8 -34.42 24.28 30.08
CA PRO A 8 -33.40 24.45 29.03
C PRO A 8 -32.57 23.20 28.76
N TRP A 9 -32.27 22.40 29.80
CA TRP A 9 -31.51 21.15 29.66
C TRP A 9 -32.26 20.09 28.83
N LEU A 10 -33.59 20.03 28.95
CA LEU A 10 -34.42 19.08 28.19
C LEU A 10 -34.47 19.46 26.71
N LYS A 11 -34.58 20.76 26.41
CA LYS A 11 -34.50 21.28 25.03
C LYS A 11 -33.13 20.99 24.41
N ILE A 12 -32.04 21.16 25.16
CA ILE A 12 -30.67 20.84 24.72
C ILE A 12 -30.53 19.35 24.39
N MET A 13 -31.00 18.46 25.26
CA MET A 13 -30.94 17.01 25.04
C MET A 13 -31.77 16.57 23.83
N GLN A 14 -32.99 17.09 23.69
CA GLN A 14 -33.85 16.80 22.54
C GLN A 14 -33.23 17.27 21.23
N ASN A 15 -32.67 18.49 21.21
CA ASN A 15 -31.98 19.04 20.05
C ASN A 15 -30.73 18.22 19.67
N GLY A 16 -29.96 17.76 20.66
CA GLY A 16 -28.82 16.86 20.45
C GLY A 16 -29.25 15.55 19.78
N SER A 17 -30.26 14.88 20.34
CA SER A 17 -30.80 13.63 19.80
C SER A 17 -31.35 13.76 18.38
N VAL A 18 -32.00 14.89 18.06
CA VAL A 18 -32.49 15.17 16.70
C VAL A 18 -31.34 15.36 15.72
N GLY A 19 -30.29 16.12 16.10
CA GLY A 19 -29.11 16.31 15.28
C GLY A 19 -28.35 15.01 14.99
N GLU A 20 -28.21 14.15 15.99
CA GLU A 20 -27.64 12.82 15.86
C GLU A 20 -28.48 11.94 14.93
N ALA A 21 -29.78 11.82 15.15
CA ALA A 21 -30.66 10.98 14.33
C ALA A 21 -30.65 11.39 12.84
N ARG A 22 -30.67 12.70 12.56
CA ARG A 22 -30.57 13.22 11.18
C ARG A 22 -29.20 12.96 10.55
N THR A 23 -28.13 13.07 11.33
CA THR A 23 -26.77 12.76 10.87
C THR A 23 -26.65 11.27 10.55
N LYS A 24 -27.14 10.39 11.42
CA LYS A 24 -27.20 8.95 11.16
C LYS A 24 -27.93 8.65 9.86
N ALA A 25 -29.13 9.21 9.67
CA ALA A 25 -29.92 9.01 8.45
C ALA A 25 -29.19 9.51 7.20
N PHE A 26 -28.44 10.63 7.29
CA PHE A 26 -27.59 11.11 6.20
C PHE A 26 -26.47 10.12 5.85
N LEU A 27 -25.81 9.56 6.85
CA LEU A 27 -24.66 8.66 6.66
C LEU A 27 -25.04 7.25 6.22
N LEU A 28 -26.20 6.74 6.68
CA LEU A 28 -26.69 5.39 6.37
C LEU A 28 -27.00 5.15 4.89
N ASP A 29 -26.99 6.17 4.03
CA ASP A 29 -27.10 5.96 2.59
C ASP A 29 -25.87 5.23 2.02
N ARG A 30 -24.68 5.47 2.59
CA ARG A 30 -23.40 5.03 2.00
C ARG A 30 -22.44 4.33 2.96
N PHE A 31 -22.64 4.51 4.26
CA PHE A 31 -21.71 4.02 5.28
C PHE A 31 -22.34 2.97 6.19
N TRP A 32 -21.51 2.07 6.70
CA TRP A 32 -21.78 1.44 7.99
C TRP A 32 -21.53 2.49 9.07
N VAL A 33 -22.48 2.65 9.99
CA VAL A 33 -22.47 3.71 11.01
C VAL A 33 -22.53 3.07 12.38
N LEU A 34 -21.52 3.35 13.21
CA LEU A 34 -21.49 2.96 14.61
C LEU A 34 -21.69 4.22 15.47
N GLU A 35 -22.68 4.18 16.36
CA GLU A 35 -22.94 5.23 17.35
C GLU A 35 -22.05 5.03 18.56
N ARG A 36 -21.43 6.11 19.05
CA ARG A 36 -20.70 6.10 20.32
C ARG A 36 -21.56 6.74 21.40
N SER A 37 -21.69 6.08 22.55
CA SER A 37 -22.36 6.66 23.70
C SER A 37 -21.45 7.67 24.43
N VAL A 38 -22.03 8.85 24.68
CA VAL A 38 -21.58 10.07 25.38
C VAL A 38 -20.40 9.97 26.38
N ASP A 39 -19.54 11.01 26.29
CA ASP A 39 -18.68 11.67 27.31
C ASP A 39 -17.18 11.35 27.48
N ILE A 40 -16.55 10.48 26.68
CA ILE A 40 -15.09 10.27 26.83
C ILE A 40 -14.28 10.66 25.57
N ASP A 41 -14.88 10.61 24.37
CA ASP A 41 -14.08 10.57 23.13
C ASP A 41 -14.46 11.58 22.03
N GLY A 42 -15.41 12.49 22.30
CA GLY A 42 -15.70 13.68 21.48
C GLY A 42 -16.00 13.44 19.99
N ALA A 43 -16.64 12.32 19.69
CA ALA A 43 -17.11 11.89 18.37
C ALA A 43 -18.45 11.17 18.52
N ASP A 44 -19.47 11.54 17.73
CA ASP A 44 -20.81 10.95 17.85
C ASP A 44 -20.94 9.67 17.00
N PHE A 45 -20.31 9.64 15.83
CA PHE A 45 -20.37 8.51 14.89
C PHE A 45 -18.99 8.10 14.40
N LEU A 46 -18.80 6.78 14.26
CA LEU A 46 -17.77 6.19 13.42
C LEU A 46 -18.42 5.69 12.13
N VAL A 47 -17.79 5.99 11.00
CA VAL A 47 -18.30 5.62 9.68
C VAL A 47 -17.29 4.79 8.90
N GLN A 48 -17.75 3.74 8.25
CA GLN A 48 -16.95 2.91 7.36
C GLN A 48 -17.64 2.83 6.00
N PRO A 49 -16.92 3.07 4.88
CA PRO A 49 -17.47 2.86 3.54
C PRO A 49 -18.05 1.45 3.41
N ARG A 50 -19.20 1.31 2.74
CA ARG A 50 -19.75 0.01 2.37
C ARG A 50 -18.98 -0.57 1.19
N SER A 51 -17.70 -0.88 1.38
CA SER A 51 -16.91 -1.61 0.40
C SER A 51 -17.04 -3.12 0.65
N LEU A 52 -17.12 -3.90 -0.44
CA LEU A 52 -17.00 -5.36 -0.39
C LEU A 52 -15.53 -5.82 -0.44
N GLY A 53 -14.60 -4.88 -0.64
CA GLY A 53 -13.18 -5.15 -0.87
C GLY A 53 -12.32 -5.24 0.39
N SER A 54 -12.85 -4.89 1.57
CA SER A 54 -12.17 -5.08 2.85
C SER A 54 -13.13 -5.66 3.89
N ARG A 55 -12.78 -6.83 4.43
CA ARG A 55 -13.54 -7.54 5.46
C ARG A 55 -12.93 -7.25 6.83
N PHE A 56 -13.74 -7.38 7.89
CA PHE A 56 -13.27 -7.27 9.27
C PHE A 56 -12.19 -8.30 9.66
N THR A 57 -12.05 -9.37 8.88
CA THR A 57 -11.04 -10.42 9.06
C THR A 57 -9.75 -10.18 8.29
N ASP A 58 -9.69 -9.11 7.49
CA ASP A 58 -8.50 -8.81 6.70
C ASP A 58 -7.38 -8.31 7.63
N ARG A 59 -6.13 -8.52 7.21
CA ARG A 59 -4.95 -8.15 8.01
C ARG A 59 -4.87 -6.65 8.28
N THR A 60 -5.43 -5.83 7.39
CA THR A 60 -5.49 -4.38 7.53
C THR A 60 -6.82 -3.97 8.16
N PRO A 61 -6.82 -3.20 9.27
CA PRO A 61 -8.05 -2.73 9.88
C PRO A 61 -8.81 -1.84 8.87
N PRO A 62 -10.15 -1.92 8.82
CA PRO A 62 -10.93 -1.12 7.87
C PRO A 62 -10.74 0.37 8.15
N ASN A 63 -10.56 1.16 7.10
CA ASN A 63 -10.50 2.62 7.22
C ASN A 63 -11.83 3.17 7.75
N ILE A 64 -11.77 3.93 8.85
CA ILE A 64 -12.95 4.55 9.49
C ILE A 64 -12.83 6.07 9.55
N GLY A 65 -13.92 6.78 9.31
CA GLY A 65 -14.07 8.20 9.55
C GLY A 65 -14.76 8.48 10.87
N VAL A 66 -14.59 9.70 11.38
CA VAL A 66 -15.28 10.23 12.55
C VAL A 66 -16.19 11.35 12.11
N VAL A 67 -17.45 11.31 12.56
CA VAL A 67 -18.41 12.39 12.33
C VAL A 67 -18.94 12.90 13.66
N GLN A 68 -18.76 14.20 13.89
CA GLN A 68 -19.40 14.92 14.98
C GLN A 68 -20.67 15.62 14.46
N ALA A 69 -21.81 15.31 15.06
CA ALA A 69 -23.05 16.03 14.83
C ALA A 69 -23.17 17.23 15.78
N LYS A 70 -23.66 18.35 15.27
CA LYS A 70 -24.10 19.49 16.10
C LYS A 70 -25.43 20.03 15.59
N TYR A 71 -26.35 20.30 16.50
CA TYR A 71 -27.64 20.90 16.19
C TYR A 71 -27.67 22.37 16.59
N PHE A 72 -28.09 23.23 15.67
CA PHE A 72 -28.26 24.67 15.86
C PHE A 72 -29.76 24.96 15.88
N GLN A 73 -30.24 25.44 17.02
CA GLN A 73 -31.60 25.93 17.14
C GLN A 73 -31.79 27.20 16.28
N ASP A 74 -30.76 28.05 16.22
CA ASP A 74 -30.72 29.25 15.40
C ASP A 74 -29.28 29.58 14.95
N THR A 75 -29.12 30.62 14.12
CA THR A 75 -27.82 31.08 13.61
C THR A 75 -26.95 31.82 14.64
N LYS A 76 -27.48 32.05 15.85
CA LYS A 76 -26.76 32.68 16.97
C LYS A 76 -26.15 31.66 17.91
N THR A 77 -26.62 30.41 17.87
CA THR A 77 -26.07 29.29 18.62
C THR A 77 -24.61 29.07 18.21
N VAL A 78 -23.73 28.89 19.20
CA VAL A 78 -22.30 28.62 18.99
C VAL A 78 -21.95 27.30 19.67
N HIS A 79 -21.29 26.43 18.92
CA HIS A 79 -20.75 25.17 19.43
C HIS A 79 -19.23 25.20 19.39
N HIS A 80 -18.60 24.27 20.11
CA HIS A 80 -17.16 24.13 20.14
C HIS A 80 -16.75 22.70 19.78
N ILE A 81 -15.70 22.57 18.98
CA ILE A 81 -15.05 21.30 18.68
C ILE A 81 -13.60 21.38 19.16
N PRO A 82 -13.15 20.48 20.03
CA PRO A 82 -11.76 20.44 20.49
C PRO A 82 -10.75 20.38 19.33
N ARG A 83 -9.65 21.15 19.42
CA ARG A 83 -8.62 21.23 18.37
C ARG A 83 -8.01 19.86 18.04
N ASN A 84 -7.83 19.02 19.06
CA ASN A 84 -7.19 17.70 18.93
C ASN A 84 -8.01 16.68 18.11
N TYR A 85 -9.29 16.94 17.82
CA TYR A 85 -10.07 16.13 16.88
C TYR A 85 -9.94 16.59 15.43
N VAL A 86 -9.54 17.84 15.23
CA VAL A 86 -9.45 18.46 13.91
C VAL A 86 -8.01 18.50 13.41
N LEU A 87 -7.05 18.70 14.30
CA LEU A 87 -5.63 18.86 13.97
C LEU A 87 -4.74 17.87 14.73
N ASP A 88 -3.65 17.47 14.10
CA ASP A 88 -2.55 16.78 14.77
C ASP A 88 -1.69 17.73 15.62
N GLU A 89 -0.61 17.19 16.20
CA GLU A 89 0.35 17.95 17.01
C GLU A 89 1.10 19.00 16.19
N GLN A 90 1.38 18.70 14.92
CA GLN A 90 2.07 19.55 13.97
C GLN A 90 1.14 20.63 13.37
N GLY A 91 -0.16 20.52 13.61
CA GLY A 91 -1.18 21.45 13.13
C GLY A 91 -1.71 21.13 11.72
N PHE A 92 -1.44 19.95 11.17
CA PHE A 92 -2.10 19.46 9.95
C PHE A 92 -3.49 18.96 10.26
N ALA A 93 -4.39 19.05 9.28
CA ALA A 93 -5.76 18.59 9.44
C ALA A 93 -5.82 17.07 9.46
N LEU A 94 -6.64 16.53 10.37
CA LEU A 94 -6.90 15.10 10.48
C LEU A 94 -7.93 14.69 9.43
N ASP A 95 -7.44 14.22 8.29
CA ASP A 95 -8.29 13.67 7.24
C ASP A 95 -9.09 12.47 7.77
N GLY A 96 -10.40 12.49 7.49
CA GLY A 96 -11.37 11.54 8.04
C GLY A 96 -12.18 12.06 9.22
N PHE A 97 -11.89 13.24 9.78
CA PHE A 97 -12.78 13.93 10.72
C PHE A 97 -13.72 14.91 10.00
N PHE A 98 -15.01 14.84 10.34
CA PHE A 98 -16.06 15.67 9.77
C PHE A 98 -16.99 16.23 10.83
N ALA A 99 -17.45 17.47 10.64
CA ALA A 99 -18.52 18.06 11.41
C ALA A 99 -19.77 18.18 10.54
N VAL A 100 -20.87 17.58 10.97
CA VAL A 100 -22.19 17.69 10.33
C VAL A 100 -23.09 18.55 11.20
N LEU A 101 -23.54 19.67 10.65
CA LEU A 101 -24.31 20.68 11.36
C LEU A 101 -25.73 20.70 10.82
N HIS A 102 -26.70 20.65 11.73
CA HIS A 102 -28.12 20.74 11.41
C HIS A 102 -28.67 22.06 11.91
N VAL A 103 -29.38 22.79 11.06
CA VAL A 103 -30.07 24.03 11.44
C VAL A 103 -31.55 23.89 11.14
N GLY A 104 -32.41 24.32 12.07
CA GLY A 104 -33.84 24.49 11.83
C GLY A 104 -34.73 23.27 12.14
N ALA A 105 -36.03 23.56 12.23
CA ALA A 105 -37.08 22.60 12.54
C ALA A 105 -37.44 21.72 11.32
N ILE A 106 -38.32 20.74 11.54
CA ILE A 106 -38.66 19.61 10.65
C ILE A 106 -38.75 19.97 9.16
N ASP A 107 -39.42 21.06 8.79
CA ASP A 107 -39.70 21.41 7.38
C ASP A 107 -38.67 22.36 6.73
N GLU A 108 -37.77 22.96 7.53
CA GLU A 108 -36.74 23.90 7.05
C GLU A 108 -35.32 23.42 7.40
N ALA A 109 -35.17 22.12 7.65
CA ALA A 109 -33.90 21.53 8.06
C ALA A 109 -32.83 21.73 6.97
N LYS A 110 -31.72 22.37 7.36
CA LYS A 110 -30.54 22.56 6.52
C LYS A 110 -29.38 21.77 7.10
N ILE A 111 -28.65 21.09 6.24
CA ILE A 111 -27.46 20.32 6.59
C ILE A 111 -26.23 21.03 6.05
N PHE A 112 -25.22 21.19 6.89
CA PHE A 112 -23.90 21.68 6.53
C PHE A 112 -22.85 20.66 6.90
N MET A 113 -21.77 20.56 6.12
CA MET A 113 -20.69 19.63 6.39
C MET A 113 -19.33 20.29 6.15
N LEU A 114 -18.45 20.14 7.14
CA LEU A 114 -17.08 20.62 7.07
C LEU A 114 -16.11 19.46 7.28
N SER A 115 -15.06 19.39 6.47
CA SER A 115 -13.90 18.56 6.77
C SER A 115 -12.96 19.25 7.76
N ALA A 116 -12.04 18.50 8.35
CA ALA A 116 -10.99 19.04 9.21
C ALA A 116 -10.21 20.21 8.56
N GLU A 117 -9.83 20.07 7.30
CA GLU A 117 -9.12 21.12 6.56
C GLU A 117 -9.97 22.38 6.39
N GLN A 118 -11.27 22.24 6.10
CA GLN A 118 -12.18 23.38 5.99
C GLN A 118 -12.37 24.10 7.33
N MET A 119 -12.40 23.35 8.44
CA MET A 119 -12.45 23.92 9.78
C MET A 119 -11.19 24.71 10.10
N LYS A 120 -10.01 24.14 9.82
CA LYS A 120 -8.71 24.81 9.97
C LYS A 120 -8.65 26.14 9.22
N GLN A 121 -9.12 26.17 7.98
CA GLN A 121 -9.02 27.35 7.11
C GLN A 121 -10.06 28.42 7.40
N THR A 122 -11.23 28.06 7.94
CA THR A 122 -12.39 28.97 8.00
C THR A 122 -12.77 29.39 9.42
N LEU A 123 -12.56 28.54 10.42
CA LEU A 123 -13.09 28.74 11.77
C LEU A 123 -12.05 29.37 12.70
N ASP A 124 -12.54 30.20 13.62
CA ASP A 124 -11.71 30.81 14.66
C ASP A 124 -11.40 29.79 15.77
N GLN A 125 -10.28 29.98 16.47
CA GLN A 125 -9.91 29.17 17.64
C GLN A 125 -10.00 30.00 18.93
N THR A 126 -10.38 29.37 20.03
CA THR A 126 -10.32 29.99 21.37
C THR A 126 -8.86 30.16 21.83
N VAL A 127 -8.59 31.20 22.62
CA VAL A 127 -7.24 31.54 23.13
C VAL A 127 -6.95 30.84 24.47
N GLU A 128 -7.55 29.68 24.70
CA GLU A 128 -7.48 28.97 25.98
C GLU A 128 -6.32 27.94 25.99
N LYS A 129 -5.95 27.46 27.19
CA LYS A 129 -4.95 26.39 27.38
C LYS A 129 -5.28 25.12 26.57
N SER A 130 -6.56 24.87 26.31
CA SER A 130 -7.04 23.80 25.44
C SER A 130 -7.87 24.40 24.30
N PRO A 131 -7.23 24.80 23.18
CA PRO A 131 -7.90 25.52 22.11
C PRO A 131 -9.02 24.68 21.48
N ARG A 132 -10.12 25.35 21.11
CA ARG A 132 -11.28 24.77 20.45
C ARG A 132 -11.66 25.59 19.23
N PHE A 133 -12.12 24.94 18.18
CA PHE A 133 -12.72 25.60 17.02
C PHE A 133 -14.12 26.11 17.38
N VAL A 134 -14.38 27.37 17.03
CA VAL A 134 -15.67 28.03 17.24
C VAL A 134 -16.57 27.74 16.04
N VAL A 135 -17.56 26.86 16.26
CA VAL A 135 -18.53 26.45 15.25
C VAL A 135 -19.77 27.34 15.40
N GLY A 136 -19.72 28.51 14.77
CA GLY A 136 -20.81 29.49 14.73
C GLY A 136 -21.21 29.85 13.30
N LYS A 137 -21.58 31.12 13.08
CA LYS A 137 -22.05 31.62 11.77
C LYS A 137 -21.12 31.29 10.59
N LYS A 138 -19.79 31.33 10.78
CA LYS A 138 -18.81 30.97 9.73
C LYS A 138 -18.94 29.52 9.25
N ALA A 139 -19.34 28.61 10.13
CA ALA A 139 -19.54 27.20 9.82
C ALA A 139 -20.86 26.94 9.06
N LEU A 140 -21.81 27.88 9.11
CA LEU A 140 -23.11 27.82 8.43
C LEU A 140 -23.11 28.57 7.10
N ALA A 141 -21.95 28.75 6.47
CA ALA A 141 -21.83 29.39 5.16
C ALA A 141 -22.38 28.48 4.05
N ASP A 142 -23.02 29.06 3.03
CA ASP A 142 -23.65 28.30 1.94
C ASP A 142 -22.69 27.36 1.19
N LYS A 143 -21.39 27.70 1.14
CA LYS A 143 -20.36 26.83 0.56
C LYS A 143 -20.22 25.46 1.24
N PHE A 144 -20.73 25.30 2.45
CA PHE A 144 -20.71 24.05 3.21
C PHE A 144 -22.06 23.31 3.18
N ARG A 145 -23.05 23.86 2.49
CA ARG A 145 -24.43 23.33 2.48
C ARG A 145 -24.50 22.03 1.69
N VAL A 146 -25.14 21.02 2.29
CA VAL A 146 -25.23 19.65 1.75
C VAL A 146 -26.51 19.43 0.97
N ASP A 147 -27.59 20.15 1.28
CA ASP A 147 -28.95 19.88 0.78
C ASP A 147 -29.02 19.78 -0.76
N GLN A 148 -28.23 20.59 -1.47
CA GLN A 148 -28.19 20.62 -2.95
C GLN A 148 -27.19 19.62 -3.56
N HIS A 149 -26.28 19.07 -2.75
CA HIS A 149 -25.14 18.27 -3.19
C HIS A 149 -24.87 17.07 -2.27
N ARG A 150 -25.94 16.42 -1.77
CA ARG A 150 -25.86 15.30 -0.80
C ARG A 150 -24.89 14.21 -1.23
N ARG A 151 -24.95 13.81 -2.51
CA ARG A 151 -24.04 12.82 -3.09
C ARG A 151 -22.58 13.26 -3.00
N GLN A 152 -22.26 14.49 -3.40
CA GLN A 152 -20.89 15.00 -3.35
C GLN A 152 -20.37 15.08 -1.91
N ALA A 153 -21.22 15.41 -0.94
CA ALA A 153 -20.83 15.39 0.47
C ALA A 153 -20.47 13.96 0.94
N LEU A 154 -21.27 12.96 0.58
CA LEU A 154 -20.96 11.55 0.89
C LEU A 154 -19.72 11.06 0.13
N ASP A 155 -19.54 11.41 -1.14
CA ASP A 155 -18.34 11.08 -1.93
C ASP A 155 -17.08 11.69 -1.29
N ARG A 156 -17.16 12.91 -0.74
CA ARG A 156 -16.05 13.55 -0.01
C ARG A 156 -15.68 12.80 1.27
N ILE A 157 -16.67 12.34 2.03
CA ILE A 157 -16.41 11.52 3.23
C ILE A 157 -15.72 10.22 2.81
N GLU A 158 -16.27 9.52 1.82
CA GLU A 158 -15.72 8.25 1.36
C GLU A 158 -14.29 8.42 0.85
N HIS A 159 -14.04 9.38 -0.03
CA HIS A 159 -12.72 9.63 -0.58
C HIS A 159 -11.67 9.89 0.50
N ALA A 160 -11.97 10.74 1.48
CA ALA A 160 -11.05 11.02 2.58
C ALA A 160 -10.77 9.79 3.45
N ILE A 161 -11.76 8.89 3.61
CA ILE A 161 -11.55 7.65 4.36
C ILE A 161 -10.72 6.67 3.56
N THR A 162 -10.99 6.51 2.26
CA THR A 162 -10.34 5.52 1.40
C THR A 162 -8.94 5.92 0.93
N ALA A 163 -8.64 7.22 0.84
CA ALA A 163 -7.37 7.72 0.33
C ALA A 163 -6.23 7.66 1.38
N ARG A 164 -6.54 7.40 2.66
CA ARG A 164 -5.53 7.36 3.72
C ARG A 164 -4.66 6.12 3.65
N THR A 165 -3.36 6.32 3.86
CA THR A 165 -2.41 5.22 4.08
C THR A 165 -2.68 4.52 5.41
N LEU A 166 -2.11 3.33 5.60
CA LEU A 166 -2.23 2.59 6.85
C LEU A 166 -1.71 3.41 8.04
N THR A 167 -0.54 4.05 7.91
CA THR A 167 0.03 4.91 8.95
C THR A 167 -0.86 6.09 9.28
N GLN A 168 -1.43 6.75 8.26
CA GLN A 168 -2.39 7.84 8.48
C GLN A 168 -3.64 7.36 9.20
N SER A 169 -4.15 6.17 8.86
CA SER A 169 -5.29 5.56 9.56
C SER A 169 -4.96 5.21 11.01
N LEU A 170 -3.79 4.62 11.28
CA LEU A 170 -3.34 4.28 12.64
C LEU A 170 -3.10 5.53 13.50
N HIS A 171 -2.46 6.57 12.94
CA HIS A 171 -2.34 7.88 13.58
C HIS A 171 -3.72 8.47 13.87
N PHE A 172 -4.63 8.42 12.90
CA PHE A 172 -6.00 8.91 13.08
C PHE A 172 -6.72 8.17 14.21
N TYR A 173 -6.65 6.83 14.26
CA TYR A 173 -7.28 6.02 15.30
C TYR A 173 -6.80 6.37 16.70
N ASP A 174 -5.49 6.57 16.86
CA ASP A 174 -4.90 7.01 18.11
C ASP A 174 -5.49 8.35 18.58
N ARG A 175 -5.62 9.32 17.65
CA ARG A 175 -6.19 10.65 17.96
C ARG A 175 -7.66 10.62 18.34
N VAL A 176 -8.44 9.71 17.75
CA VAL A 176 -9.89 9.61 18.00
C VAL A 176 -10.23 8.54 19.06
N ASN A 177 -9.22 8.15 19.84
CA ASN A 177 -9.28 7.18 20.93
C ASN A 177 -9.91 5.84 20.51
N ILE A 178 -9.43 5.29 19.40
CA ILE A 178 -9.71 3.94 18.93
C ILE A 178 -8.39 3.17 19.02
N PRO A 179 -8.02 2.69 20.22
CA PRO A 179 -6.67 2.20 20.43
C PRO A 179 -6.46 0.84 19.75
N LEU A 180 -5.48 0.75 18.85
CA LEU A 180 -4.80 -0.53 18.59
C LEU A 180 -3.87 -0.89 19.77
N TYR A 181 -3.18 0.11 20.33
CA TYR A 181 -2.30 -0.02 21.50
C TYR A 181 -2.57 1.14 22.47
N LYS A 182 -3.49 0.94 23.43
CA LYS A 182 -3.73 1.94 24.47
C LYS A 182 -2.56 1.92 25.46
N ILE A 183 -1.89 3.04 25.61
CA ILE A 183 -0.78 3.20 26.56
C ILE A 183 -1.14 4.34 27.50
N THR A 184 -1.25 4.04 28.79
CA THR A 184 -1.62 5.02 29.82
C THR A 184 -0.67 4.96 31.01
N LEU A 185 -0.67 6.02 31.82
CA LEU A 185 0.03 6.01 33.12
C LEU A 185 -0.50 4.92 34.06
N ASP A 186 -1.77 4.52 33.90
CA ASP A 186 -2.36 3.48 34.74
C ASP A 186 -1.72 2.11 34.50
N ASP A 187 -1.21 1.87 33.29
CA ASP A 187 -0.49 0.66 32.92
C ASP A 187 0.93 0.59 33.55
N ILE A 188 1.41 1.69 34.15
CA ILE A 188 2.70 1.73 34.82
C ILE A 188 2.55 1.21 36.25
N ALA A 189 3.41 0.26 36.64
CA ALA A 189 3.39 -0.31 37.98
C ALA A 189 3.50 0.78 39.06
N TYR A 190 2.61 0.74 40.05
CA TYR A 190 2.40 1.79 41.05
C TYR A 190 3.69 2.29 41.73
N ARG A 191 4.63 1.39 42.04
CA ARG A 191 5.91 1.75 42.67
C ARG A 191 6.72 2.79 41.88
N TYR A 192 6.58 2.80 40.56
CA TYR A 192 7.29 3.73 39.66
C TYR A 192 6.51 5.04 39.42
N LYS A 193 5.28 5.14 39.95
CA LYS A 193 4.47 6.37 39.98
C LYS A 193 4.63 7.14 41.28
N LEU A 194 5.29 6.55 42.28
CA LEU A 194 5.56 7.23 43.55
C LEU A 194 6.47 8.43 43.29
N PRO A 195 6.19 9.61 43.87
CA PRO A 195 6.97 10.83 43.65
C PRO A 195 8.29 10.80 44.44
N ILE A 196 9.09 9.76 44.22
CA ILE A 196 10.40 9.58 44.83
C ILE A 196 11.43 10.21 43.89
N PRO A 197 12.13 11.28 44.30
CA PRO A 197 13.10 11.94 43.45
C PRO A 197 14.28 11.00 43.15
N ASN A 198 14.83 11.14 41.95
CA ASN A 198 16.08 10.52 41.52
C ASN A 198 16.83 11.48 40.60
N ASP A 199 18.12 11.25 40.42
CA ASP A 199 18.99 12.19 39.69
C ASP A 199 18.90 12.05 38.16
N GLN A 200 18.07 11.14 37.64
CA GLN A 200 18.04 10.80 36.22
C GLN A 200 16.80 11.36 35.52
N THR A 201 15.59 10.98 35.94
CA THR A 201 14.36 11.40 35.26
C THR A 201 13.09 11.16 36.07
N ASP A 202 11.97 11.73 35.61
CA ASP A 202 10.63 11.29 36.00
C ASP A 202 10.34 9.92 35.35
N ILE A 203 10.44 8.85 36.14
CA ILE A 203 10.35 7.46 35.65
C ILE A 203 9.01 7.22 34.94
N ALA A 204 7.89 7.62 35.55
CA ALA A 204 6.57 7.35 34.98
C ALA A 204 6.38 8.11 33.66
N LYS A 205 6.75 9.38 33.64
CA LYS A 205 6.67 10.21 32.44
C LYS A 205 7.58 9.69 31.32
N THR A 206 8.86 9.48 31.59
CA THR A 206 9.82 9.04 30.55
C THR A 206 9.51 7.63 30.05
N TYR A 207 9.06 6.71 30.92
CA TYR A 207 8.67 5.38 30.47
C TYR A 207 7.43 5.41 29.56
N LEU A 208 6.46 6.29 29.85
CA LEU A 208 5.32 6.53 28.97
C LEU A 208 5.78 7.05 27.60
N GLU A 209 6.66 8.06 27.59
CA GLU A 209 7.23 8.63 26.35
C GLU A 209 7.92 7.55 25.50
N TYR A 210 8.72 6.66 26.10
CA TYR A 210 9.37 5.57 25.36
C TYR A 210 8.39 4.53 24.82
N ARG A 211 7.33 4.22 25.56
CA ARG A 211 6.26 3.32 25.09
C ARG A 211 5.51 3.93 23.91
N GLU A 212 5.27 5.24 23.93
CA GLU A 212 4.70 5.98 22.80
C GLU A 212 5.61 5.95 21.56
N HIS A 213 6.93 6.11 21.73
CA HIS A 213 7.87 5.96 20.61
C HIS A 213 7.85 4.56 20.00
N LEU A 214 7.78 3.52 20.83
CA LEU A 214 7.65 2.14 20.34
C LEU A 214 6.34 1.92 19.60
N LYS A 215 5.23 2.53 20.04
CA LYS A 215 3.95 2.51 19.33
C LYS A 215 4.09 3.10 17.92
N TRP A 216 4.74 4.25 17.78
CA TRP A 216 5.01 4.84 16.46
C TRP A 216 5.81 3.92 15.55
N LEU A 217 6.87 3.29 16.09
CA LEU A 217 7.67 2.33 15.33
C LEU A 217 6.82 1.13 14.84
N THR A 218 5.84 0.67 15.62
CA THR A 218 4.95 -0.40 15.13
C THR A 218 4.15 0.02 13.90
N TYR A 219 3.72 1.28 13.81
CA TYR A 219 2.97 1.78 12.66
C TYR A 219 3.85 1.84 11.41
N GLU A 220 5.08 2.30 11.54
CA GLU A 220 6.06 2.32 10.45
C GLU A 220 6.36 0.91 9.92
N ILE A 221 6.52 -0.07 10.82
CA ILE A 221 6.75 -1.48 10.44
C ILE A 221 5.54 -2.02 9.67
N GLU A 222 4.32 -1.78 10.13
CA GLU A 222 3.09 -2.25 9.46
C GLU A 222 2.92 -1.66 8.05
N GLU A 223 3.34 -0.40 7.84
CA GLU A 223 3.36 0.22 6.51
C GLU A 223 4.37 -0.46 5.58
N GLY A 224 5.60 -0.70 6.07
CA GLY A 224 6.59 -1.49 5.35
C GLY A 224 6.10 -2.89 4.99
N LEU A 225 5.41 -3.57 5.91
CA LEU A 225 4.80 -4.88 5.67
C LEU A 225 3.69 -4.82 4.61
N THR A 226 2.89 -3.76 4.58
CA THR A 226 1.85 -3.56 3.57
C THR A 226 2.45 -3.39 2.17
N ILE A 227 3.56 -2.66 2.05
CA ILE A 227 4.26 -2.50 0.77
C ILE A 227 4.83 -3.85 0.31
N ILE A 228 5.44 -4.61 1.21
CA ILE A 228 5.94 -5.97 0.91
C ILE A 228 4.80 -6.88 0.42
N ASP A 229 3.65 -6.86 1.10
CA ASP A 229 2.49 -7.67 0.73
C ASP A 229 1.97 -7.32 -0.67
N LYS A 230 1.89 -6.02 -1.01
CA LYS A 230 1.57 -5.57 -2.38
C LYS A 230 2.55 -6.11 -3.41
N ILE A 231 3.85 -6.02 -3.15
CA ILE A 231 4.89 -6.55 -4.04
C ILE A 231 4.74 -8.06 -4.25
N MET A 232 4.43 -8.81 -3.19
CA MET A 232 4.27 -10.27 -3.30
C MET A 232 3.01 -10.69 -4.08
N GLN A 233 1.97 -9.87 -4.07
CA GLN A 233 0.69 -10.15 -4.73
C GLN A 233 0.63 -9.60 -6.17
N GLU A 234 1.51 -8.67 -6.53
CA GLU A 234 1.53 -8.01 -7.82
C GLU A 234 2.10 -8.92 -8.92
N PRO A 235 1.30 -9.32 -9.94
CA PRO A 235 1.79 -10.13 -11.04
C PRO A 235 2.71 -9.37 -12.02
N ASP A 236 2.55 -8.03 -12.15
CA ASP A 236 3.38 -7.24 -13.06
C ASP A 236 4.68 -6.77 -12.38
N PRO A 237 5.86 -7.24 -12.84
CA PRO A 237 7.13 -6.86 -12.24
C PRO A 237 7.43 -5.36 -12.35
N ARG A 238 6.87 -4.63 -13.33
CA ARG A 238 7.03 -3.17 -13.45
C ARG A 238 6.27 -2.44 -12.35
N VAL A 239 5.05 -2.89 -12.04
CA VAL A 239 4.26 -2.33 -10.93
C VAL A 239 4.92 -2.67 -9.60
N ALA A 240 5.43 -3.90 -9.46
CA ALA A 240 6.18 -4.31 -8.27
C ALA A 240 7.44 -3.46 -8.04
N LEU A 241 8.15 -3.06 -9.10
CA LEU A 241 9.31 -2.15 -9.02
C LEU A 241 8.93 -0.76 -8.48
N VAL A 242 7.78 -0.21 -8.88
CA VAL A 242 7.26 1.07 -8.37
C VAL A 242 6.87 0.97 -6.90
N GLU A 243 6.25 -0.12 -6.48
CA GLU A 243 5.95 -0.33 -5.05
C GLU A 243 7.23 -0.54 -4.23
N ARG A 244 8.23 -1.25 -4.79
CA ARG A 244 9.55 -1.46 -4.16
C ARG A 244 10.28 -0.15 -3.88
N GLU A 245 10.19 0.86 -4.74
CA GLU A 245 10.78 2.18 -4.49
C GLU A 245 10.30 2.82 -3.19
N LYS A 246 9.06 2.54 -2.77
CA LYS A 246 8.51 3.03 -1.50
C LYS A 246 9.17 2.39 -0.28
N LEU A 247 9.83 1.23 -0.43
CA LEU A 247 10.59 0.59 0.65
C LEU A 247 11.91 1.30 0.97
N GLU A 248 12.39 2.21 0.12
CA GLU A 248 13.64 2.94 0.35
C GLU A 248 13.59 3.78 1.64
N GLU A 249 12.40 4.25 2.03
CA GLU A 249 12.19 4.98 3.29
C GLU A 249 12.48 4.13 4.55
N TYR A 250 12.41 2.81 4.43
CA TYR A 250 12.63 1.85 5.52
C TYR A 250 14.00 1.16 5.44
N ARG A 251 14.92 1.65 4.60
CA ARG A 251 16.22 1.03 4.36
C ARG A 251 17.22 1.35 5.47
N SER A 252 17.93 0.32 5.94
CA SER A 252 18.91 0.42 7.03
C SER A 252 20.30 0.85 6.53
N GLY A 253 20.41 2.01 5.88
CA GLY A 253 21.70 2.58 5.44
C GLY A 253 21.71 3.17 4.02
N ARG A 254 22.89 3.47 3.47
CA ARG A 254 23.11 4.16 2.18
C ARG A 254 23.72 3.28 1.08
N THR A 255 23.85 1.98 1.30
CA THR A 255 24.60 1.04 0.45
C THR A 255 23.74 -0.14 0.00
N TYR A 256 24.18 -0.80 -1.07
CA TYR A 256 23.55 -1.97 -1.72
C TYR A 256 23.51 -3.26 -0.88
N ARG A 257 23.88 -3.18 0.41
CA ARG A 257 23.82 -4.31 1.36
C ARG A 257 22.92 -4.04 2.56
N ASP A 258 22.15 -2.97 2.49
CA ASP A 258 21.32 -2.47 3.57
C ASP A 258 19.93 -3.08 3.40
N GLY A 259 19.54 -3.91 4.37
CA GLY A 259 18.22 -4.49 4.43
C GLY A 259 17.19 -3.47 4.91
N LEU A 260 16.01 -3.95 5.28
CA LEU A 260 15.04 -3.12 5.99
C LEU A 260 15.51 -2.88 7.43
N THR A 261 15.19 -1.72 8.01
CA THR A 261 15.53 -1.32 9.39
C THR A 261 15.10 -2.35 10.44
N PHE A 262 14.06 -3.11 10.16
CA PHE A 262 13.48 -4.14 11.03
C PHE A 262 13.81 -5.58 10.59
N ALA A 263 14.61 -5.78 9.54
CA ALA A 263 14.97 -7.11 9.05
C ALA A 263 16.24 -7.64 9.72
N THR A 264 16.18 -8.89 10.20
CA THR A 264 17.34 -9.61 10.73
C THR A 264 18.23 -10.22 9.64
N ARG A 265 17.67 -10.40 8.44
CA ARG A 265 18.38 -10.90 7.25
C ARG A 265 18.58 -9.76 6.26
N LYS A 266 19.74 -9.77 5.60
CA LYS A 266 19.99 -8.89 4.45
C LYS A 266 19.10 -9.34 3.29
N VAL A 267 18.30 -8.42 2.79
CA VAL A 267 17.46 -8.60 1.61
C VAL A 267 18.01 -7.69 0.53
N ASP A 268 18.24 -8.23 -0.67
CA ASP A 268 18.59 -7.42 -1.82
C ASP A 268 17.32 -6.73 -2.34
N LEU A 269 17.26 -5.41 -2.14
CA LEU A 269 16.17 -4.56 -2.60
C LEU A 269 16.54 -3.82 -3.89
N ASP A 270 17.77 -3.89 -4.39
CA ASP A 270 18.20 -3.07 -5.52
C ASP A 270 17.78 -3.67 -6.87
N TRP A 271 17.55 -4.99 -6.92
CA TRP A 271 17.10 -5.75 -8.10
C TRP A 271 17.75 -5.27 -9.43
N PRO A 272 19.09 -5.11 -9.46
CA PRO A 272 19.75 -4.22 -10.42
C PRO A 272 19.56 -4.64 -11.89
N TYR A 273 19.43 -5.95 -12.14
CA TYR A 273 19.30 -6.49 -13.49
C TYR A 273 17.85 -6.59 -13.97
N LEU A 274 16.86 -6.42 -13.08
CA LEU A 274 15.46 -6.66 -13.45
C LEU A 274 14.94 -5.59 -14.40
N VAL A 275 15.25 -4.31 -14.14
CA VAL A 275 14.81 -3.19 -14.99
C VAL A 275 15.35 -3.37 -16.41
N GLU A 276 16.66 -3.56 -16.56
CA GLU A 276 17.32 -3.77 -17.85
C GLU A 276 16.77 -5.00 -18.57
N ALA A 277 16.52 -6.10 -17.84
CA ALA A 277 15.96 -7.32 -18.42
C ALA A 277 14.53 -7.12 -18.95
N LEU A 278 13.69 -6.35 -18.24
CA LEU A 278 12.34 -6.01 -18.70
C LEU A 278 12.37 -5.12 -19.93
N ASP A 279 13.24 -4.12 -19.96
CA ASP A 279 13.38 -3.22 -21.10
C ASP A 279 13.89 -3.96 -22.35
N GLN A 280 14.88 -4.86 -22.17
CA GLN A 280 15.31 -5.76 -23.24
C GLN A 280 14.18 -6.69 -23.70
N HIS A 281 13.38 -7.22 -22.77
CA HIS A 281 12.27 -8.11 -23.11
C HIS A 281 11.22 -7.39 -23.97
N ASP A 282 10.80 -6.20 -23.56
CA ASP A 282 9.81 -5.40 -24.28
C ASP A 282 10.31 -4.99 -25.67
N THR A 283 11.58 -4.60 -25.76
CA THR A 283 12.23 -4.27 -27.04
C THR A 283 12.23 -5.47 -28.00
N ARG A 284 12.52 -6.67 -27.48
CA ARG A 284 12.54 -7.91 -28.27
C ARG A 284 11.12 -8.33 -28.71
N ILE A 285 10.12 -8.18 -27.84
CA ILE A 285 8.71 -8.40 -28.20
C ILE A 285 8.31 -7.47 -29.33
N ALA A 286 8.52 -6.15 -29.16
CA ALA A 286 8.15 -5.16 -30.16
C ALA A 286 8.82 -5.41 -31.52
N ALA A 287 10.09 -5.84 -31.53
CA ALA A 287 10.79 -6.20 -32.76
C ALA A 287 10.17 -7.43 -33.45
N LEU A 288 9.82 -8.47 -32.68
CA LEU A 288 9.16 -9.68 -33.19
C LEU A 288 7.74 -9.40 -33.71
N GLU A 289 7.00 -8.50 -33.06
CA GLU A 289 5.68 -8.04 -33.50
C GLU A 289 5.79 -7.26 -34.81
N ALA A 290 6.76 -6.36 -34.93
CA ALA A 290 6.99 -5.55 -36.13
C ALA A 290 7.25 -6.41 -37.38
N VAL A 291 7.89 -7.57 -37.22
CA VAL A 291 8.10 -8.53 -38.31
C VAL A 291 7.02 -9.62 -38.41
N GLY A 292 6.02 -9.61 -37.53
CA GLY A 292 4.91 -10.58 -37.51
C GLY A 292 5.33 -12.02 -37.20
N GLN A 293 6.41 -12.21 -36.43
CA GLN A 293 6.97 -13.54 -36.11
C GLN A 293 6.85 -13.91 -34.62
N LEU A 294 6.26 -13.06 -33.77
CA LEU A 294 6.19 -13.28 -32.32
C LEU A 294 5.66 -14.67 -31.95
N GLU A 295 4.46 -15.02 -32.40
CA GLU A 295 3.83 -16.32 -32.06
C GLU A 295 4.72 -17.50 -32.48
N ARG A 296 5.23 -17.48 -33.71
CA ARG A 296 6.08 -18.54 -34.25
C ARG A 296 7.41 -18.66 -33.52
N PHE A 297 7.99 -17.53 -33.11
CA PHE A 297 9.21 -17.51 -32.32
C PHE A 297 8.97 -18.08 -30.92
N VAL A 298 7.85 -17.75 -30.28
CA VAL A 298 7.45 -18.31 -28.98
C VAL A 298 7.26 -19.83 -29.08
N ASP A 299 6.54 -20.29 -30.09
CA ASP A 299 6.32 -21.73 -30.34
C ASP A 299 7.65 -22.49 -30.55
N LEU A 300 8.52 -21.96 -31.41
CA LEU A 300 9.87 -22.52 -31.63
C LEU A 300 10.66 -22.57 -30.32
N SER A 301 10.70 -21.44 -29.61
CA SER A 301 11.48 -21.29 -28.39
C SER A 301 11.03 -22.27 -27.31
N GLN A 302 9.72 -22.44 -27.13
CA GLN A 302 9.15 -23.39 -26.19
C GLN A 302 9.45 -24.83 -26.60
N ALA A 303 9.23 -25.19 -27.86
CA ALA A 303 9.47 -26.55 -28.34
C ALA A 303 10.96 -26.95 -28.30
N VAL A 304 11.88 -26.03 -28.59
CA VAL A 304 13.32 -26.26 -28.43
C VAL A 304 13.71 -26.40 -26.96
N LYS A 305 13.12 -25.58 -26.07
CA LYS A 305 13.37 -25.66 -24.62
C LYS A 305 12.97 -27.01 -24.05
N ASP A 306 11.77 -27.49 -24.42
CA ASP A 306 11.22 -28.75 -23.92
C ASP A 306 12.05 -29.94 -24.42
N GLU A 307 12.40 -29.96 -25.72
CA GLU A 307 13.25 -31.02 -26.27
C GLU A 307 14.68 -30.97 -25.72
N ALA A 308 15.24 -29.78 -25.46
CA ALA A 308 16.55 -29.64 -24.83
C ALA A 308 16.56 -30.20 -23.40
N ILE A 309 15.52 -29.92 -22.61
CA ILE A 309 15.36 -30.45 -21.26
C ILE A 309 15.19 -31.97 -21.30
N ARG A 310 14.34 -32.48 -22.21
CA ARG A 310 14.13 -33.92 -22.39
C ARG A 310 15.43 -34.65 -22.69
N LEU A 311 16.20 -34.17 -23.68
CA LEU A 311 17.51 -34.73 -24.03
C LEU A 311 18.53 -34.59 -22.89
N ALA A 312 18.46 -33.52 -22.11
CA ALA A 312 19.36 -33.29 -20.98
C ALA A 312 19.10 -34.28 -19.83
N SER A 313 17.84 -34.68 -19.62
CA SER A 313 17.44 -35.66 -18.60
C SER A 313 17.94 -37.08 -18.88
N ASP A 314 18.31 -37.40 -20.11
CA ASP A 314 18.84 -38.72 -20.50
C ASP A 314 20.33 -38.89 -20.12
N PHE A 315 21.01 -37.83 -19.68
CA PHE A 315 22.42 -37.90 -19.28
C PHE A 315 22.59 -38.28 -17.81
N ASP A 316 23.47 -39.25 -17.56
CA ASP A 316 23.91 -39.60 -16.20
C ASP A 316 24.79 -38.46 -15.61
N PRO A 317 24.38 -37.84 -14.47
CA PRO A 317 25.17 -36.82 -13.77
C PRO A 317 26.59 -37.27 -13.39
N GLY A 318 26.84 -38.58 -13.25
CA GLY A 318 28.17 -39.13 -12.97
C GLY A 318 29.11 -39.17 -14.17
N ALA A 319 28.59 -39.18 -15.41
CA ALA A 319 29.37 -39.39 -16.63
C ALA A 319 29.71 -38.10 -17.41
N VAL A 320 29.30 -36.94 -16.86
CA VAL A 320 29.28 -35.63 -17.54
C VAL A 320 30.32 -34.63 -17.01
N ALA A 321 31.01 -34.94 -15.92
CA ALA A 321 32.00 -34.04 -15.34
C ALA A 321 33.15 -33.76 -16.33
N GLU A 322 33.58 -32.50 -16.40
CA GLU A 322 34.70 -32.02 -17.24
C GLU A 322 34.47 -32.18 -18.76
N LYS A 323 33.23 -32.44 -19.17
CA LYS A 323 32.82 -32.49 -20.58
C LYS A 323 32.13 -31.21 -21.01
N TYR A 324 32.09 -31.00 -22.32
CA TYR A 324 31.32 -29.95 -22.96
C TYR A 324 29.96 -30.49 -23.40
N LEU A 325 28.90 -29.86 -22.93
CA LEU A 325 27.56 -30.06 -23.48
C LEU A 325 27.47 -29.26 -24.78
N TRP A 326 27.16 -29.94 -25.89
CA TRP A 326 27.02 -29.32 -27.20
C TRP A 326 25.62 -29.50 -27.74
N MET A 327 24.99 -28.38 -28.09
CA MET A 327 23.65 -28.34 -28.66
C MET A 327 23.68 -27.83 -30.09
N ARG A 328 22.97 -28.52 -30.97
CA ARG A 328 22.78 -28.15 -32.37
C ARG A 328 21.31 -28.21 -32.72
N LEU A 329 20.83 -27.15 -33.33
CA LEU A 329 19.45 -26.99 -33.79
C LEU A 329 19.43 -26.82 -35.31
N ASN A 330 18.62 -27.63 -35.98
CA ASN A 330 18.29 -27.48 -37.39
C ASN A 330 16.86 -26.95 -37.50
N TYR A 331 16.69 -25.75 -38.03
CA TYR A 331 15.40 -25.09 -38.16
C TYR A 331 15.22 -24.40 -39.52
N ASN A 332 13.97 -24.15 -39.89
CA ASN A 332 13.60 -23.43 -41.09
C ASN A 332 13.40 -21.95 -40.78
N VAL A 333 14.20 -21.08 -41.39
CA VAL A 333 14.19 -19.63 -41.13
C VAL A 333 12.86 -18.95 -41.50
N LYS A 334 12.11 -19.48 -42.48
CA LYS A 334 10.85 -18.87 -42.94
C LYS A 334 9.64 -19.28 -42.11
N THR A 335 9.61 -20.52 -41.66
CA THR A 335 8.47 -21.07 -40.90
C THR A 335 8.74 -21.12 -39.40
N LEU A 336 10.00 -20.97 -38.97
CA LEU A 336 10.47 -21.16 -37.60
C LEU A 336 10.12 -22.54 -37.02
N GLY A 337 9.85 -23.54 -37.85
CA GLY A 337 9.78 -24.94 -37.42
C GLY A 337 11.18 -25.53 -37.30
N PHE A 338 11.41 -26.46 -36.35
CA PHE A 338 12.66 -27.20 -36.26
C PHE A 338 12.48 -28.69 -36.50
N ASP A 339 13.43 -29.27 -37.25
CA ASP A 339 13.38 -30.67 -37.68
C ASP A 339 14.12 -31.59 -36.70
N ARG A 340 15.22 -31.07 -36.12
CA ARG A 340 16.09 -31.85 -35.25
C ARG A 340 16.84 -30.96 -34.26
N LEU A 341 16.73 -31.32 -32.99
CA LEU A 341 17.63 -30.90 -31.93
C LEU A 341 18.55 -32.06 -31.57
N SER A 342 19.84 -31.80 -31.42
CA SER A 342 20.79 -32.80 -30.91
C SER A 342 21.60 -32.22 -29.77
N LEU A 343 21.68 -32.97 -28.68
CA LEU A 343 22.46 -32.67 -27.50
C LEU A 343 23.49 -33.78 -27.30
N THR A 344 24.76 -33.44 -27.22
CA THR A 344 25.86 -34.43 -27.12
C THR A 344 26.95 -33.94 -26.18
N LEU A 345 27.61 -34.87 -25.49
CA LEU A 345 28.81 -34.57 -24.71
C LEU A 345 30.07 -34.67 -25.58
N LYS A 346 31.03 -33.79 -25.33
CA LYS A 346 32.33 -33.77 -26.00
C LYS A 346 33.45 -33.54 -25.00
N ASP A 347 34.58 -34.18 -25.22
CA ASP A 347 35.76 -34.03 -24.34
C ASP A 347 36.53 -32.72 -24.60
N ALA A 348 36.28 -32.07 -25.74
CA ALA A 348 36.88 -30.78 -26.10
C ALA A 348 35.83 -29.80 -26.62
N LYS A 349 36.10 -28.50 -26.43
CA LYS A 349 35.25 -27.42 -26.94
C LYS A 349 35.13 -27.57 -28.47
N PRO A 350 33.93 -27.79 -29.02
CA PRO A 350 33.76 -27.89 -30.46
C PRO A 350 34.10 -26.54 -31.13
N GLY A 351 34.84 -26.58 -32.23
CA GLY A 351 35.16 -25.39 -33.02
C GLY A 351 33.88 -24.67 -33.49
N SER A 352 33.91 -23.34 -33.54
CA SER A 352 32.78 -22.56 -34.07
C SER A 352 32.66 -22.85 -35.57
N SER A 353 31.57 -23.48 -36.00
CA SER A 353 31.25 -23.56 -37.42
C SER A 353 30.32 -22.41 -37.77
N THR A 354 30.74 -21.53 -38.66
CA THR A 354 29.99 -20.34 -39.12
C THR A 354 28.66 -20.65 -39.82
N TYR A 355 28.43 -21.90 -40.23
CA TYR A 355 27.26 -22.31 -41.03
C TYR A 355 26.18 -23.09 -40.27
N ARG A 356 26.30 -23.25 -38.94
CA ARG A 356 25.31 -24.02 -38.15
C ARG A 356 25.05 -23.36 -36.80
N LEU A 357 23.78 -23.18 -36.46
CA LEU A 357 23.36 -22.67 -35.15
C LEU A 357 23.72 -23.69 -34.06
N ASN A 358 24.79 -23.39 -33.34
CA ASN A 358 25.34 -24.25 -32.30
C ASN A 358 25.76 -23.45 -31.06
N GLY A 359 25.82 -24.16 -29.93
CA GLY A 359 26.26 -23.63 -28.65
C GLY A 359 26.95 -24.73 -27.84
N SER A 360 27.94 -24.35 -27.03
CA SER A 360 28.65 -25.28 -26.13
C SER A 360 28.79 -24.70 -24.73
N SER A 361 28.54 -25.50 -23.71
CA SER A 361 28.70 -25.12 -22.30
C SER A 361 29.60 -26.13 -21.60
N HIS A 362 30.57 -25.65 -20.81
CA HIS A 362 31.45 -26.51 -20.05
C HIS A 362 30.77 -26.96 -18.76
N LEU A 363 30.77 -28.27 -18.49
CA LEU A 363 30.13 -28.86 -17.31
C LEU A 363 31.14 -28.94 -16.16
N ASN A 364 31.25 -27.85 -15.40
CA ASN A 364 32.08 -27.80 -14.20
C ASN A 364 31.41 -28.52 -13.02
N ALA A 365 32.08 -29.52 -12.46
CA ALA A 365 31.67 -30.20 -11.25
C ALA A 365 32.08 -29.41 -9.99
N SER A 366 31.55 -28.20 -9.80
CA SER A 366 31.76 -27.51 -8.52
C SER A 366 30.74 -28.01 -7.49
N LYS A 367 31.22 -28.74 -6.47
CA LYS A 367 30.44 -29.32 -5.35
C LYS A 367 29.54 -30.52 -5.68
N GLY A 368 29.97 -31.40 -6.57
CA GLY A 368 29.49 -32.79 -6.61
C GLY A 368 28.15 -33.06 -7.32
N ASN A 369 27.53 -32.08 -7.98
CA ASN A 369 26.41 -32.32 -8.89
C ASN A 369 26.53 -31.41 -10.12
N VAL A 370 26.67 -32.02 -11.29
CA VAL A 370 26.58 -31.32 -12.58
C VAL A 370 25.11 -31.23 -12.98
N ASP A 371 24.57 -30.02 -13.02
CA ASP A 371 23.20 -29.78 -13.48
C ASP A 371 23.17 -29.62 -15.01
N VAL A 372 23.08 -30.75 -15.72
CA VAL A 372 23.02 -30.81 -17.18
C VAL A 372 21.78 -30.07 -17.71
N VAL A 373 20.67 -30.07 -16.97
CA VAL A 373 19.43 -29.37 -17.33
C VAL A 373 19.63 -27.85 -17.29
N LYS A 374 20.29 -27.33 -16.26
CA LYS A 374 20.68 -25.92 -16.18
C LYS A 374 21.61 -25.52 -17.33
N ALA A 375 22.59 -26.37 -17.66
CA ALA A 375 23.48 -26.12 -18.79
C ALA A 375 22.73 -26.11 -20.14
N ALA A 376 21.79 -27.05 -20.35
CA ALA A 376 20.94 -27.10 -21.53
C ALA A 376 20.04 -25.85 -21.65
N ARG A 377 19.48 -25.36 -20.54
CA ARG A 377 18.73 -24.07 -20.52
C ARG A 377 19.61 -22.89 -20.93
N GLY A 378 20.86 -22.84 -20.46
CA GLY A 378 21.81 -21.80 -20.87
C GLY A 378 22.10 -21.85 -22.38
N LEU A 379 22.26 -23.07 -22.94
CA LEU A 379 22.42 -23.25 -24.38
C LEU A 379 21.17 -22.87 -25.16
N TRP A 380 19.97 -23.14 -24.63
CA TRP A 380 18.71 -22.78 -25.27
C TRP A 380 18.63 -21.27 -25.42
N ASN A 381 18.90 -20.54 -24.33
CA ASN A 381 18.90 -19.07 -24.35
C ASN A 381 19.87 -18.54 -25.41
N LEU A 382 21.10 -19.08 -25.46
CA LEU A 382 22.10 -18.69 -26.46
C LEU A 382 21.64 -18.94 -27.91
N LEU A 383 21.04 -20.09 -28.18
CA LEU A 383 20.53 -20.41 -29.53
C LEU A 383 19.36 -19.50 -29.90
N MET A 384 18.41 -19.27 -28.99
CA MET A 384 17.26 -18.42 -29.24
C MET A 384 17.65 -16.96 -29.45
N THR A 385 18.63 -16.44 -28.72
CA THR A 385 19.18 -15.09 -28.95
C THR A 385 19.75 -14.96 -30.36
N LYS A 386 20.51 -15.96 -30.85
CA LYS A 386 21.05 -15.93 -32.21
C LYS A 386 19.95 -15.93 -33.27
N ILE A 387 18.94 -16.78 -33.12
CA ILE A 387 17.78 -16.81 -34.03
C ILE A 387 17.03 -15.48 -34.00
N LEU A 388 16.85 -14.90 -32.80
CA LEU A 388 16.20 -13.61 -32.64
C LEU A 388 16.94 -12.51 -33.42
N PHE A 389 18.27 -12.48 -33.34
CA PHE A 389 19.09 -11.53 -34.10
C PHE A 389 19.14 -11.79 -35.61
N ASP A 390 18.87 -13.02 -36.05
CA ASP A 390 18.72 -13.34 -37.48
C ASP A 390 17.36 -12.88 -38.02
N ILE A 391 16.29 -13.02 -37.23
CA ILE A 391 14.93 -12.60 -37.59
C ILE A 391 14.76 -11.08 -37.49
N CYS A 392 15.37 -10.48 -36.46
CA CYS A 392 15.29 -9.06 -36.13
C CYS A 392 16.70 -8.43 -36.12
N PRO A 393 17.31 -8.15 -37.29
CA PRO A 393 18.67 -7.60 -37.36
C PRO A 393 18.84 -6.26 -36.65
N ALA A 394 17.77 -5.48 -36.50
CA ALA A 394 17.76 -4.21 -35.80
C ALA A 394 18.07 -4.31 -34.29
N LEU A 395 18.06 -5.53 -33.74
CA LEU A 395 18.43 -5.80 -32.34
C LEU A 395 19.93 -6.06 -32.14
N ARG A 396 20.73 -6.14 -33.21
CA ARG A 396 22.19 -6.30 -33.09
C ARG A 396 22.80 -4.96 -32.73
N ASP A 397 23.51 -4.88 -31.62
CA ASP A 397 24.39 -3.74 -31.35
C ASP A 397 25.62 -3.81 -32.28
N GLU A 398 26.27 -2.66 -32.54
CA GLU A 398 27.46 -2.60 -33.42
C GLU A 398 28.65 -3.45 -32.91
N GLU A 399 28.59 -3.94 -31.67
CA GLU A 399 29.61 -4.77 -31.02
C GLU A 399 29.30 -6.29 -30.99
N ASP A 400 28.14 -6.77 -31.49
CA ASP A 400 27.65 -8.17 -31.38
C ASP A 400 28.06 -9.15 -32.52
#